data_AF-A0A7S2MKD9-F1
#
_entry.id   AF-A0A7S2MKD9-F1
#
_cell.length_a   1.000
_cell.length_b   1.000
_cell.length_c   1.000
_cell.angle_alpha   90.00
_cell.angle_beta   90.00
_cell.angle_gamma   90.00
#
_symmetry.space_group_name_H-M   'P 1'
#
loop_
_entity.id
_entity.type
_entity.pdbx_description
1 polymer ?
#
loop_
_entity_poly.entity_id
_entity_poly.type
_entity_poly.pdbx_seq_one_letter_code
_entity_poly.pdbx_strand_id
1 'polypeptide(L)'
;QQLRSVEEHAAELRGFPAVVGEWSLALGLAAQLRCLLDEEARARFAHAQLAAYSEASHGWFFWNWTDAHSTEWDWQRCYEEGAMSDIDRSGPLKSLPSWDGVGDDPLEEEMDPSPADPF
;
A
#
# COMPACT_ATOMS: atom_id res chain seq x y z
N GLN A 1 10.23 -5.03 -16.09
CA GLN A 1 10.69 -5.98 -15.06
C GLN A 1 9.72 -6.04 -13.89
N GLN A 2 9.37 -4.91 -13.26
CA GLN A 2 8.48 -4.89 -12.08
C GLN A 2 7.10 -5.56 -12.30
N LEU A 3 6.41 -5.31 -13.42
CA LEU A 3 5.13 -5.99 -13.70
C LEU A 3 5.24 -7.52 -13.79
N ARG A 4 6.34 -8.05 -14.34
CA ARG A 4 6.57 -9.49 -14.41
C ARG A 4 6.84 -10.09 -13.02
N SER A 5 7.56 -9.34 -12.17
CA SER A 5 7.79 -9.74 -10.77
C SER A 5 6.47 -9.84 -10.00
N VAL A 6 5.53 -8.92 -10.26
CA VAL A 6 4.19 -8.94 -9.64
C VAL A 6 3.40 -10.18 -10.04
N GLU A 7 3.46 -10.58 -11.32
CA GLU A 7 2.83 -11.83 -11.79
C GLU A 7 3.45 -13.09 -11.14
N GLU A 8 4.77 -13.10 -10.94
CA GLU A 8 5.47 -14.20 -10.25
C GLU A 8 5.04 -14.30 -8.77
N HIS A 9 4.90 -13.15 -8.07
CA HIS A 9 4.41 -13.13 -6.69
C HIS A 9 2.98 -13.70 -6.55
N ALA A 10 2.11 -13.50 -7.55
CA ALA A 10 0.75 -14.05 -7.53
C ALA A 10 0.74 -15.60 -7.50
N ALA A 11 1.73 -16.25 -8.12
CA ALA A 11 1.87 -17.70 -8.07
C ALA A 11 2.32 -18.18 -6.68
N GLU A 12 3.22 -17.44 -6.03
CA GLU A 12 3.70 -17.73 -4.69
C GLU A 12 2.62 -17.53 -3.62
N LEU A 13 1.87 -16.42 -3.70
CA LEU A 13 0.78 -16.09 -2.77
C LEU A 13 -0.33 -17.14 -2.75
N ARG A 14 -0.61 -17.80 -3.87
CA ARG A 14 -1.55 -18.94 -3.93
C ARG A 14 -1.08 -20.18 -3.20
N GLY A 15 0.23 -20.33 -3.01
CA GLY A 15 0.83 -21.53 -2.44
C GLY A 15 0.63 -21.66 -0.93
N PHE A 16 0.40 -20.55 -0.22
CA PHE A 16 0.44 -20.51 1.24
C PHE A 16 -0.57 -19.52 1.84
N PRO A 17 -0.98 -19.73 3.11
CA PRO A 17 -1.60 -18.68 3.89
C PRO A 17 -0.64 -17.48 4.00
N ALA A 18 -1.00 -16.34 3.41
CA ALA A 18 -0.12 -15.19 3.28
C ALA A 18 -0.89 -13.88 3.38
N VAL A 19 -0.18 -12.87 3.89
CA VAL A 19 -0.57 -11.46 3.85
C VAL A 19 0.59 -10.69 3.21
N VAL A 20 0.28 -9.71 2.37
CA VAL A 20 1.32 -8.79 1.86
C VAL A 20 1.50 -7.69 2.89
N GLY A 21 2.51 -7.82 3.74
CA GLY A 21 2.71 -6.95 4.90
C GLY A 21 3.08 -5.51 4.54
N GLU A 22 3.79 -5.31 3.42
CA GLU A 22 4.21 -3.98 2.97
C GLU A 22 4.28 -3.93 1.44
N TRP A 23 3.72 -2.88 0.86
CA TRP A 23 3.89 -2.53 -0.55
C TRP A 23 3.58 -1.04 -0.78
N SER A 24 4.11 -0.47 -1.85
CA SER A 24 3.87 0.94 -2.21
C SER A 24 3.77 1.10 -3.72
N LEU A 25 3.62 2.33 -4.22
CA LEU A 25 3.62 2.61 -5.66
C LEU A 25 4.97 3.12 -6.18
N ALA A 26 6.03 2.92 -5.39
CA ALA A 26 7.37 3.39 -5.74
C ALA A 26 7.91 2.63 -6.97
N LEU A 27 7.98 3.35 -8.09
CA LEU A 27 8.56 2.86 -9.33
C LEU A 27 10.03 3.28 -9.41
N GLY A 28 10.92 2.36 -9.80
CA GLY A 28 12.34 2.68 -9.94
C GLY A 28 12.61 3.64 -11.10
N LEU A 29 13.78 4.30 -11.09
CA LEU A 29 14.26 5.23 -12.14
C LEU A 29 14.07 4.72 -13.59
N ALA A 30 14.15 3.41 -13.80
CA ALA A 30 13.94 2.80 -15.12
C ALA A 30 12.51 2.91 -15.66
N ALA A 31 11.50 3.05 -14.79
CA ALA A 31 10.12 3.25 -15.16
C ALA A 31 9.82 4.72 -15.53
N GLN A 32 10.47 5.67 -14.85
CA GLN A 32 10.37 7.11 -15.13
C GLN A 32 10.89 7.49 -16.52
N LEU A 33 11.87 6.75 -17.05
CA LEU A 33 12.48 6.99 -18.37
C LEU A 33 11.57 6.67 -19.57
N ARG A 34 10.35 6.18 -19.38
CA ARG A 34 9.48 5.64 -20.45
C ARG A 34 8.31 6.56 -20.89
N CYS A 35 8.32 7.83 -20.54
CA CYS A 35 7.36 8.85 -21.05
C CYS A 35 5.87 8.58 -20.74
N LEU A 36 5.54 7.76 -19.74
CA LEU A 36 4.19 7.74 -19.19
C LEU A 36 4.06 8.91 -18.21
N LEU A 37 2.90 9.55 -18.16
CA LEU A 37 2.55 10.45 -17.06
C LEU A 37 2.70 9.65 -15.75
N ASP A 38 3.39 10.22 -14.76
CA ASP A 38 3.69 9.55 -13.49
C ASP A 38 2.43 8.95 -12.84
N GLU A 39 1.30 9.65 -12.94
CA GLU A 39 0.00 9.21 -12.45
C GLU A 39 -0.53 7.95 -13.18
N GLU A 40 -0.45 7.91 -14.52
CA GLU A 40 -0.94 6.76 -15.29
C GLU A 40 -0.06 5.52 -15.07
N ALA A 41 1.25 5.71 -14.99
CA ALA A 41 2.18 4.64 -14.66
C ALA A 41 1.90 4.08 -13.26
N ARG A 42 1.65 4.97 -12.29
CA ARG A 42 1.32 4.64 -10.91
C ARG A 42 -0.01 3.89 -10.80
N ALA A 43 -1.07 4.34 -11.47
CA ALA A 43 -2.36 3.65 -11.49
C ALA A 43 -2.26 2.24 -12.11
N ARG A 44 -1.55 2.11 -13.24
CA ARG A 44 -1.33 0.79 -13.86
C ARG A 44 -0.54 -0.15 -12.95
N PHE A 45 0.46 0.38 -12.24
CA PHE A 45 1.25 -0.41 -11.31
C PHE A 45 0.44 -0.82 -10.08
N ALA A 46 -0.38 0.08 -9.54
CA ALA A 46 -1.32 -0.21 -8.46
C ALA A 46 -2.27 -1.36 -8.86
N HIS A 47 -2.90 -1.27 -10.03
CA HIS A 47 -3.82 -2.31 -10.51
C HIS A 47 -3.14 -3.67 -10.67
N ALA A 48 -1.91 -3.70 -11.19
CA ALA A 48 -1.16 -4.94 -11.32
C ALA A 48 -0.85 -5.55 -9.95
N GLN A 49 -0.39 -4.75 -8.99
CA GLN A 49 -0.08 -5.21 -7.62
C GLN A 49 -1.34 -5.74 -6.93
N LEU A 50 -2.44 -4.99 -6.97
CA LEU A 50 -3.71 -5.41 -6.37
C LEU A 50 -4.26 -6.71 -6.98
N ALA A 51 -4.13 -6.89 -8.30
CA ALA A 51 -4.52 -8.13 -8.96
C ALA A 51 -3.65 -9.34 -8.55
N ALA A 52 -2.37 -9.12 -8.23
CA ALA A 52 -1.53 -10.18 -7.66
C ALA A 52 -1.87 -10.43 -6.19
N TYR A 53 -2.14 -9.37 -5.43
CA TYR A 53 -2.39 -9.45 -3.99
C TYR A 53 -3.80 -9.94 -3.65
N SER A 54 -4.73 -9.93 -4.60
CA SER A 54 -6.01 -10.64 -4.44
C SER A 54 -5.84 -12.16 -4.31
N GLU A 55 -4.69 -12.69 -4.71
CA GLU A 55 -4.33 -14.09 -4.50
C GLU A 55 -3.80 -14.35 -3.08
N ALA A 56 -3.45 -13.30 -2.31
CA ALA A 56 -3.09 -13.44 -0.91
C ALA A 56 -4.35 -13.77 -0.09
N SER A 57 -4.27 -14.83 0.71
CA SER A 57 -5.42 -15.32 1.46
C SER A 57 -5.91 -14.40 2.58
N HIS A 58 -5.05 -13.50 3.09
CA HIS A 58 -5.37 -12.61 4.22
C HIS A 58 -5.24 -11.12 3.86
N GLY A 59 -5.13 -10.80 2.57
CA GLY A 59 -5.08 -9.42 2.09
C GLY A 59 -3.70 -8.79 2.14
N TRP A 60 -3.65 -7.47 2.34
CA TRP A 60 -2.44 -6.67 2.20
C TRP A 60 -2.51 -5.37 3.02
N PHE A 61 -1.35 -4.81 3.33
CA PHE A 61 -1.20 -3.49 3.98
C PHE A 61 -0.30 -2.59 3.14
N PHE A 62 -0.80 -1.40 2.80
CA PHE A 62 -0.02 -0.42 2.05
C PHE A 62 0.97 0.29 3.00
N TRP A 63 2.21 0.45 2.55
CA TRP A 63 3.23 1.20 3.25
C TRP A 63 3.42 2.56 2.58
N ASN A 64 2.99 3.66 3.19
CA ASN A 64 2.36 3.81 4.51
C ASN A 64 1.09 4.67 4.44
N TRP A 65 0.45 4.92 5.60
CA TRP A 65 -0.79 5.69 5.65
C TRP A 65 -0.61 7.13 5.13
N THR A 66 0.45 7.82 5.56
CA THR A 66 0.77 9.20 5.14
C THR A 66 2.29 9.39 5.05
N ASP A 67 2.75 10.08 4.00
CA ASP A 67 4.15 10.45 3.85
C ASP A 67 4.29 11.93 3.46
N ALA A 68 5.18 12.63 4.16
CA ALA A 68 5.37 14.07 3.93
C ALA A 68 6.11 14.38 2.63
N HIS A 69 6.87 13.43 2.09
CA HIS A 69 7.93 13.69 1.11
C HIS A 69 7.64 13.13 -0.28
N SER A 70 6.78 12.11 -0.39
CA SER A 70 6.59 11.33 -1.61
C SER A 70 5.18 10.80 -1.73
N THR A 71 4.58 10.98 -2.91
CA THR A 71 3.21 10.50 -3.16
C THR A 71 3.15 8.99 -3.21
N GLU A 72 4.16 8.34 -3.79
CA GLU A 72 4.19 6.89 -4.00
C GLU A 72 4.24 6.04 -2.72
N TRP A 73 4.57 6.66 -1.59
CA TRP A 73 4.56 6.08 -0.26
C TRP A 73 3.41 6.60 0.60
N ASP A 74 2.61 7.56 0.11
CA ASP A 74 1.47 8.15 0.81
C ASP A 74 0.16 7.54 0.29
N TRP A 75 -0.46 6.69 1.10
CA TRP A 75 -1.71 6.04 0.72
C TRP A 75 -2.85 7.03 0.48
N GLN A 76 -2.98 8.05 1.33
CA GLN A 76 -4.06 9.04 1.22
C GLN A 76 -3.98 9.78 -0.11
N ARG A 77 -2.80 10.27 -0.48
CA ARG A 77 -2.59 10.96 -1.76
C ARG A 77 -2.80 10.03 -2.95
N CYS A 78 -2.28 8.80 -2.88
CA CYS A 78 -2.51 7.81 -3.94
C CYS A 78 -3.99 7.50 -4.17
N TYR A 79 -4.79 7.49 -3.08
CA TYR A 79 -6.23 7.31 -3.14
C TYR A 79 -6.95 8.52 -3.72
N GLU A 80 -6.61 9.73 -3.27
CA GLU A 80 -7.17 10.99 -3.76
C GLU A 80 -6.87 11.25 -5.24
N GLU A 81 -5.66 10.91 -5.70
CA GLU A 81 -5.26 10.96 -7.12
C GLU A 81 -5.95 9.89 -7.98
N GLY A 82 -6.70 8.98 -7.37
CA GLY A 82 -7.47 7.95 -8.05
C GLY A 82 -6.66 6.72 -8.48
N ALA A 83 -5.37 6.63 -8.15
CA ALA A 83 -4.53 5.47 -8.46
C ALA A 83 -5.04 4.18 -7.77
N MET A 84 -5.81 4.33 -6.68
CA MET A 84 -6.37 3.25 -5.88
C MET A 84 -7.91 3.23 -5.90
N SER A 85 -8.54 4.07 -6.74
CA SER A 85 -10.00 4.28 -6.74
C SER A 85 -10.82 3.04 -7.14
N ASP A 86 -10.21 2.08 -7.83
CA ASP A 86 -10.86 0.84 -8.24
C ASP A 86 -11.00 -0.18 -7.10
N ILE A 87 -10.28 -0.01 -5.97
CA ILE A 87 -10.38 -0.87 -4.78
C ILE A 87 -11.78 -0.78 -4.14
N ASP A 88 -12.45 0.35 -4.27
CA ASP A 88 -13.72 0.63 -3.59
C ASP A 88 -14.95 0.42 -4.48
N ARG A 89 -14.79 -0.08 -5.72
CA ARG A 89 -15.92 -0.27 -6.66
C ARG A 89 -17.00 -1.26 -6.21
N SER A 90 -16.79 -1.99 -5.12
CA SER A 90 -17.80 -2.88 -4.53
C SER A 90 -18.57 -2.29 -3.34
N GLY A 91 -18.34 -1.03 -2.95
CA GLY A 91 -19.00 -0.42 -1.79
C GLY A 91 -19.10 1.11 -1.87
N PRO A 92 -19.85 1.75 -0.96
CA PRO A 92 -19.82 3.21 -0.84
C PRO A 92 -18.41 3.65 -0.43
N LEU A 93 -17.86 4.64 -1.14
CA LEU A 93 -16.62 5.35 -0.82
C LEU A 93 -16.57 5.60 0.69
N LYS A 94 -15.70 4.86 1.39
CA LYS A 94 -15.57 5.03 2.83
C LYS A 94 -14.80 6.32 3.09
N SER A 95 -15.39 7.21 3.89
CA SER A 95 -14.67 8.39 4.38
C SER A 95 -13.44 7.91 5.15
N LEU A 96 -12.27 8.31 4.70
CA LEU A 96 -11.01 7.93 5.30
C LEU A 96 -10.84 8.64 6.64
N PRO A 97 -10.31 7.97 7.68
CA PRO A 97 -10.01 8.63 8.93
C PRO A 97 -8.97 9.74 8.69
N SER A 98 -9.26 10.96 9.13
CA SER A 98 -8.27 12.04 9.07
C SER A 98 -7.19 11.79 10.14
N TRP A 99 -5.93 11.72 9.74
CA TRP A 99 -4.80 11.73 10.67
C TRP A 99 -4.48 13.18 11.05
N ASP A 100 -4.41 13.47 12.34
CA ASP A 100 -4.16 14.83 12.87
C ASP A 100 -2.67 15.13 13.08
N GLY A 101 -1.79 14.18 12.76
CA GLY A 101 -0.34 14.32 12.94
C GLY A 101 0.14 14.11 14.37
N VAL A 102 -0.73 13.69 15.30
CA VAL A 102 -0.41 13.44 16.70
C VAL A 102 -0.85 12.02 17.03
N GLY A 103 0.03 11.06 16.77
CA GLY A 103 -0.29 9.66 16.86
C GLY A 103 0.26 8.96 18.08
N ASP A 104 -0.53 8.87 19.14
CA ASP A 104 -0.49 7.67 19.98
C ASP A 104 -1.48 6.69 19.37
N ASP A 105 -1.01 5.51 18.95
CA ASP A 105 -1.93 4.41 18.66
C ASP A 105 -2.49 3.94 20.02
N PRO A 106 -3.80 4.10 20.29
CA PRO A 106 -4.39 3.78 21.58
C PRO A 106 -4.28 2.29 21.94
N LEU A 107 -3.91 1.44 20.99
CA LEU A 107 -3.70 0.00 21.17
C LEU A 107 -2.21 -0.37 21.29
N GLU A 108 -1.29 0.54 21.03
CA GLU A 108 0.16 0.25 21.04
C GLU A 108 0.60 -0.26 22.40
N GLU A 109 0.28 0.45 23.49
CA GLU A 109 0.65 0.03 24.85
C GLU A 109 -0.10 -1.23 25.33
N GLU A 110 -1.26 -1.56 24.75
CA GLU A 110 -1.98 -2.80 25.05
C GLU A 110 -1.33 -4.02 24.35
N MET A 111 -0.85 -3.83 23.12
CA MET A 111 -0.30 -4.89 22.28
C MET A 111 1.21 -5.09 22.45
N ASP A 112 1.95 -4.02 22.71
CA ASP A 112 3.40 -3.99 22.93
C ASP A 112 3.74 -3.04 24.10
N PRO A 113 3.52 -3.47 25.35
CA PRO A 113 3.71 -2.63 26.51
C PRO A 113 5.17 -2.18 26.64
N SER A 114 5.34 -0.87 26.90
CA SER A 114 6.66 -0.26 27.03
C SER A 114 7.46 -0.95 28.14
N PRO A 115 8.77 -1.21 27.92
CA PRO A 115 9.61 -1.80 28.96
C PRO A 115 9.63 -0.88 30.19
N ALA A 116 9.52 -1.49 31.39
CA ALA A 116 9.56 -0.74 32.64
C ALA A 116 10.86 0.05 32.77
N ASP A 117 10.76 1.31 33.18
CA ASP A 117 11.93 2.18 33.39
C ASP A 117 12.95 1.50 34.32
N PRO A 118 14.25 1.52 33.96
CA PRO A 118 15.28 1.02 34.84
C PRO A 118 15.40 1.92 36.08
N PHE A 119 15.12 1.33 37.25
CA PHE A 119 15.29 1.94 38.58
C PHE A 119 16.74 2.36 38.87
#